data_AF-A0AB40AB10-F1
#
_entry.id   AF-A0AB40AB10-F1
#
_cell.length_a   1.000
_cell.length_b   1.000
_cell.length_c   1.000
_cell.angle_alpha   90.00
_cell.angle_beta   90.00
_cell.angle_gamma   90.00
#
_symmetry.space_group_name_H-M   'P 1'
#
loop_
_entity.id
_entity.type
_entity.pdbx_description
1 polymer ?
#
loop_
_entity_poly.entity_id
_entity_poly.type
_entity_poly.pdbx_seq_one_letter_code
_entity_poly.pdbx_strand_id
1 'polypeptide(L)'
;MLPEWLTEEYIQKALQRFHEDDQLRVQKVWAKPATEKGENFVGVMTRIYVDFVQGDGAELKNSYILKQAVSSDAPQANIFAEYDVYNRELEMYDIVLPKMAKILQEAGFNEKLMAEAIVVDRERTIMILEDLAPLRYTNADRVKQLDMVHTKLVLDMLAKFHAAAIVLNQREPDLLSRNYSSHFFSRGKKGYGEVFVGLFRAFIRYVKTKPSLKNRYADKLEHILTNLMD
;
A
#
# COMPACT_ATOMS: atom_id res chain seq x y z
N MET A 1 -16.80 -5.22 13.51
CA MET A 1 -18.06 -5.36 12.77
C MET A 1 -17.82 -4.88 11.34
N LEU A 2 -18.51 -5.46 10.37
CA LEU A 2 -18.46 -4.98 8.99
C LEU A 2 -19.08 -3.57 8.92
N PRO A 3 -18.56 -2.65 8.08
CA PRO A 3 -19.23 -1.39 7.82
C PRO A 3 -20.63 -1.63 7.24
N GLU A 4 -21.63 -0.83 7.63
CA GLU A 4 -23.03 -0.99 7.19
C GLU A 4 -23.21 -0.93 5.67
N TRP A 5 -22.35 -0.16 4.99
CA TRP A 5 -22.38 -0.02 3.53
C TRP A 5 -21.83 -1.24 2.78
N LEU A 6 -21.05 -2.10 3.45
CA LEU A 6 -20.42 -3.27 2.83
C LEU A 6 -21.38 -4.46 2.82
N THR A 7 -22.44 -4.33 2.04
CA THR A 7 -23.52 -5.32 1.93
C THR A 7 -23.15 -6.45 0.97
N GLU A 8 -23.90 -7.55 1.03
CA GLU A 8 -23.78 -8.65 0.06
C GLU A 8 -24.03 -8.16 -1.37
N GLU A 9 -24.98 -7.25 -1.57
CA GLU A 9 -25.26 -6.64 -2.87
C GLU A 9 -24.06 -5.82 -3.39
N TYR A 10 -23.39 -5.06 -2.53
CA TYR A 10 -22.20 -4.31 -2.90
C TYR A 10 -21.08 -5.24 -3.37
N ILE A 11 -20.80 -6.29 -2.58
CA ILE A 11 -19.78 -7.29 -2.91
C ILE A 11 -20.16 -8.05 -4.19
N GLN A 12 -21.43 -8.41 -4.37
CA GLN A 12 -21.88 -9.12 -5.56
C GLN A 12 -21.62 -8.31 -6.82
N LYS A 13 -22.04 -7.04 -6.85
CA LYS A 13 -21.79 -6.15 -8.00
C LYS A 13 -20.30 -6.00 -8.31
N ALA A 14 -19.47 -5.92 -7.26
CA ALA A 14 -18.02 -5.87 -7.40
C ALA A 14 -17.46 -7.16 -8.04
N LEU A 15 -17.86 -8.33 -7.53
CA LEU A 15 -17.38 -9.62 -8.01
C LEU A 15 -17.90 -9.97 -9.41
N GLN A 16 -19.15 -9.62 -9.73
CA GLN A 16 -19.71 -9.77 -11.09
C GLN A 16 -18.86 -9.02 -12.11
N ARG A 17 -18.49 -7.76 -11.82
CA ARG A 17 -17.61 -6.96 -12.68
C ARG A 17 -16.21 -7.53 -12.78
N PHE A 18 -15.63 -7.96 -11.65
CA PHE A 18 -14.26 -8.46 -11.61
C PHE A 18 -14.10 -9.81 -12.33
N HIS A 19 -15.08 -10.71 -12.20
CA HIS A 19 -15.07 -12.02 -12.86
C HIS A 19 -15.70 -12.02 -14.25
N GLU A 20 -16.22 -10.87 -14.71
CA GLU A 20 -16.99 -10.74 -15.96
C GLU A 20 -18.17 -11.75 -16.02
N ASP A 21 -18.86 -11.92 -14.89
CA ASP A 21 -19.93 -12.90 -14.70
C ASP A 21 -21.16 -12.25 -14.05
N ASP A 22 -22.11 -11.79 -14.86
CA ASP A 22 -23.36 -11.16 -14.40
C ASP A 22 -24.30 -12.13 -13.65
N GLN A 23 -24.08 -13.45 -13.76
CA GLN A 23 -24.89 -14.46 -13.07
C GLN A 23 -24.32 -14.84 -11.70
N LEU A 24 -23.14 -14.34 -11.33
CA LEU A 24 -22.54 -14.58 -10.03
C LEU A 24 -23.45 -14.08 -8.90
N ARG A 25 -23.66 -14.94 -7.89
CA ARG A 25 -24.48 -14.64 -6.71
C ARG A 25 -23.71 -14.83 -5.41
N VAL A 26 -23.66 -13.79 -4.60
CA VAL A 26 -23.07 -13.85 -3.25
C VAL A 26 -24.08 -14.49 -2.32
N GLN A 27 -23.63 -15.49 -1.55
CA GLN A 27 -24.46 -16.24 -0.60
C GLN A 27 -24.20 -15.81 0.85
N LYS A 28 -22.98 -15.38 1.14
CA LYS A 28 -22.57 -15.02 2.49
C LYS A 28 -21.36 -14.11 2.49
N VAL A 29 -21.40 -13.08 3.33
CA VAL A 29 -20.24 -12.22 3.63
C VAL A 29 -19.99 -12.17 5.13
N TRP A 30 -18.73 -12.33 5.53
CA TRP A 30 -18.30 -12.09 6.91
C TRP A 30 -16.87 -11.57 6.94
N ALA A 31 -16.42 -11.00 8.07
CA ALA A 31 -15.08 -10.44 8.15
C ALA A 31 -14.42 -10.56 9.52
N LYS A 32 -13.09 -10.44 9.50
CA LYS A 32 -12.21 -10.36 10.68
C LYS A 32 -11.11 -9.32 10.43
N PRO A 33 -10.46 -8.77 11.47
CA PRO A 33 -9.24 -7.98 11.28
C PRO A 33 -8.22 -8.73 10.41
N ALA A 34 -7.59 -8.05 9.45
CA ALA A 34 -6.63 -8.69 8.56
C ALA A 34 -5.25 -8.88 9.23
N THR A 35 -4.91 -7.97 10.15
CA THR A 35 -3.62 -7.90 10.84
C THR A 35 -3.80 -7.97 12.36
N GLU A 36 -2.71 -8.19 13.08
CA GLU A 36 -2.72 -8.11 14.54
C GLU A 36 -2.78 -6.65 15.03
N LYS A 37 -3.04 -6.48 16.34
CA LYS A 37 -3.09 -5.16 16.97
C LYS A 37 -1.70 -4.52 16.89
N GLY A 38 -1.63 -3.32 16.30
CA GLY A 38 -0.39 -2.56 16.16
C GLY A 38 0.32 -2.74 14.82
N GLU A 39 -0.20 -3.60 13.92
CA GLU A 39 0.35 -3.80 12.58
C GLU A 39 -0.30 -2.90 11.50
N ASN A 40 -1.39 -2.20 11.85
CA ASN A 40 -2.00 -1.20 10.98
C ASN A 40 -1.24 0.13 11.10
N PHE A 41 -0.56 0.55 10.03
CA PHE A 41 0.16 1.82 9.97
C PHE A 41 -0.68 2.92 9.31
N VAL A 42 -0.89 2.82 7.99
CA VAL A 42 -1.68 3.76 7.20
C VAL A 42 -2.97 3.08 6.75
N GLY A 43 -4.07 3.47 7.36
CA GLY A 43 -5.39 2.87 7.12
C GLY A 43 -5.70 1.67 8.01
N VAL A 44 -6.87 1.08 7.78
CA VAL A 44 -7.39 -0.10 8.49
C VAL A 44 -7.56 -1.23 7.47
N MET A 45 -7.03 -2.42 7.79
CA MET A 45 -7.17 -3.61 6.94
C MET A 45 -8.12 -4.62 7.57
N THR A 46 -9.14 -5.02 6.82
CA THR A 46 -10.14 -6.01 7.21
C THR A 46 -10.17 -7.13 6.18
N ARG A 47 -10.03 -8.37 6.64
CA ARG A 47 -10.18 -9.54 5.77
C ARG A 47 -11.66 -9.90 5.67
N ILE A 48 -12.18 -9.86 4.44
CA ILE A 48 -13.54 -10.24 4.10
C ILE A 48 -13.50 -11.65 3.51
N TYR A 49 -14.47 -12.46 3.89
CA TYR A 49 -14.70 -13.80 3.36
C TYR A 49 -16.04 -13.80 2.65
N VAL A 50 -16.04 -14.35 1.43
CA VAL A 50 -17.20 -14.34 0.55
C VAL A 50 -17.41 -15.75 0.03
N ASP A 51 -18.59 -16.30 0.32
CA ASP A 51 -19.08 -17.51 -0.31
C ASP A 51 -20.00 -17.07 -1.46
N PHE A 52 -19.73 -17.53 -2.68
CA PHE A 52 -20.50 -17.15 -3.87
C PHE A 52 -20.61 -18.31 -4.87
N VAL A 53 -21.59 -18.21 -5.75
CA VAL A 53 -21.84 -19.16 -6.84
C VAL A 53 -21.65 -18.44 -8.17
N GLN A 54 -20.84 -18.98 -9.06
CA GLN A 54 -20.64 -18.45 -10.41
C GLN A 54 -21.80 -18.86 -11.34
N GLY A 55 -21.90 -18.22 -12.50
CA GLY A 55 -22.94 -18.47 -13.50
C GLY A 55 -22.98 -19.91 -14.03
N ASP A 56 -21.86 -20.62 -13.98
CA ASP A 56 -21.75 -22.04 -14.32
C ASP A 56 -22.19 -22.99 -13.18
N GLY A 57 -22.56 -22.45 -12.03
CA GLY A 57 -22.97 -23.19 -10.83
C GLY A 57 -21.82 -23.55 -9.89
N ALA A 58 -20.58 -23.16 -10.17
CA ALA A 58 -19.44 -23.43 -9.28
C ALA A 58 -19.57 -22.65 -7.97
N GLU A 59 -19.47 -23.35 -6.83
CA GLU A 59 -19.44 -22.73 -5.50
C GLU A 59 -17.99 -22.43 -5.08
N LEU A 60 -17.71 -21.16 -4.79
CA LEU A 60 -16.39 -20.67 -4.40
C LEU A 60 -16.44 -20.01 -3.03
N LYS A 61 -15.31 -20.11 -2.31
CA LYS A 61 -15.09 -19.50 -1.00
C LYS A 61 -13.76 -18.77 -1.03
N ASN A 62 -13.82 -17.46 -1.25
CA ASN A 62 -12.63 -16.64 -1.37
C ASN A 62 -12.51 -15.67 -0.20
N SER A 63 -11.30 -15.19 0.03
CA SER A 63 -11.03 -14.05 0.91
C SER A 63 -10.45 -12.88 0.14
N TYR A 64 -10.74 -11.69 0.64
CA TYR A 64 -10.31 -10.40 0.10
C TYR A 64 -9.88 -9.49 1.24
N ILE A 65 -9.10 -8.47 0.92
CA ILE A 65 -8.63 -7.46 1.87
C ILE A 65 -9.31 -6.13 1.57
N LEU A 66 -10.21 -5.71 2.44
CA LEU A 66 -10.67 -4.32 2.47
C LEU A 66 -9.62 -3.47 3.16
N LYS A 67 -9.10 -2.50 2.42
CA LYS A 67 -8.29 -1.43 2.97
C LYS A 67 -9.07 -0.12 2.92
N GLN A 68 -9.13 0.56 4.05
CA GLN A 68 -9.87 1.81 4.22
C GLN A 68 -9.02 2.87 4.93
N ALA A 69 -9.35 4.14 4.72
CA ALA A 69 -8.77 5.23 5.48
C ALA A 69 -8.98 5.06 6.99
N VAL A 70 -8.11 5.68 7.79
CA VAL A 70 -8.36 5.80 9.24
C VAL A 70 -9.55 6.73 9.46
N SER A 71 -10.22 6.58 10.61
CA SER A 71 -11.28 7.50 11.01
C SER A 71 -10.76 8.95 11.07
N SER A 72 -11.61 9.92 10.73
CA SER A 72 -11.23 11.34 10.64
C SER A 72 -10.79 11.94 11.98
N ASP A 73 -11.16 11.33 13.10
CA ASP A 73 -10.76 11.70 14.46
C ASP A 73 -9.42 11.06 14.89
N ALA A 74 -8.84 10.17 14.08
CA ALA A 74 -7.54 9.58 14.38
C ALA A 74 -6.44 10.66 14.38
N PRO A 75 -5.50 10.66 15.34
CA PRO A 75 -4.46 11.69 15.45
C PRO A 75 -3.65 11.93 14.16
N GLN A 76 -3.42 10.87 13.40
CA GLN A 76 -2.66 10.87 12.15
C GLN A 76 -3.49 11.22 10.90
N ALA A 77 -4.82 11.34 11.00
CA ALA A 77 -5.70 11.56 9.84
C ALA A 77 -5.34 12.84 9.06
N ASN A 78 -5.07 13.94 9.79
CA ASN A 78 -4.68 15.21 9.18
C ASN A 78 -3.33 15.12 8.45
N ILE A 79 -2.36 14.36 8.99
CA ILE A 79 -1.07 14.14 8.32
C ILE A 79 -1.31 13.34 7.03
N PHE A 80 -2.10 12.27 7.09
CA PHE A 80 -2.40 11.46 5.91
C PHE A 80 -3.14 12.26 4.81
N ALA A 81 -4.09 13.11 5.19
CA ALA A 81 -4.77 14.00 4.27
C ALA A 81 -3.82 15.05 3.67
N GLU A 82 -2.94 15.64 4.48
CA GLU A 82 -1.95 16.61 4.01
C GLU A 82 -1.04 16.03 2.92
N TYR A 83 -0.62 14.77 3.06
CA TYR A 83 0.25 14.10 2.07
C TYR A 83 -0.49 13.35 0.97
N ASP A 84 -1.82 13.47 0.93
CA ASP A 84 -2.72 12.85 -0.04
C ASP A 84 -2.49 11.32 -0.20
N VAL A 85 -2.24 10.64 0.93
CA VAL A 85 -1.75 9.26 0.91
C VAL A 85 -2.80 8.30 0.33
N TYR A 86 -4.08 8.54 0.61
CA TYR A 86 -5.16 7.66 0.20
C TYR A 86 -5.49 7.80 -1.29
N ASN A 87 -5.62 9.01 -1.82
CA ASN A 87 -5.92 9.19 -3.24
C ASN A 87 -4.80 8.64 -4.12
N ARG A 88 -3.53 8.85 -3.70
CA ARG A 88 -2.38 8.26 -4.39
C ARG A 88 -2.37 6.74 -4.33
N GLU A 89 -2.75 6.15 -3.19
CA GLU A 89 -2.86 4.69 -3.09
C GLU A 89 -3.97 4.14 -4.00
N LEU A 90 -5.15 4.78 -4.00
CA LEU A 90 -6.25 4.40 -4.88
C LEU A 90 -5.85 4.52 -6.36
N GLU A 91 -5.24 5.63 -6.77
CA GLU A 91 -4.73 5.82 -8.15
C GLU A 91 -3.65 4.80 -8.54
N MET A 92 -2.81 4.39 -7.58
CA MET A 92 -1.79 3.38 -7.80
C MET A 92 -2.43 2.04 -8.20
N TYR A 93 -3.40 1.55 -7.43
CA TYR A 93 -4.07 0.27 -7.71
C TYR A 93 -5.06 0.32 -8.87
N ASP A 94 -5.71 1.47 -9.09
CA ASP A 94 -6.73 1.67 -10.13
C ASP A 94 -6.12 1.85 -11.53
N ILE A 95 -4.99 2.59 -11.62
CA ILE A 95 -4.47 3.07 -12.92
C ILE A 95 -3.01 2.67 -13.12
N VAL A 96 -2.12 3.05 -12.20
CA VAL A 96 -0.66 2.97 -12.45
C VAL A 96 -0.16 1.54 -12.48
N LEU A 97 -0.49 0.74 -11.46
CA LEU A 97 -0.06 -0.64 -11.36
C LEU A 97 -0.58 -1.52 -12.51
N PRO A 98 -1.89 -1.48 -12.89
CA PRO A 98 -2.36 -2.22 -14.06
C PRO A 98 -1.62 -1.87 -15.35
N LYS A 99 -1.32 -0.58 -15.59
CA LYS A 99 -0.55 -0.14 -16.75
C LYS A 99 0.89 -0.65 -16.71
N MET A 100 1.53 -0.63 -15.55
CA MET A 100 2.89 -1.17 -15.36
C MET A 100 2.93 -2.69 -15.59
N ALA A 101 1.94 -3.45 -15.11
CA ALA A 101 1.83 -4.88 -15.38
C ALA A 101 1.71 -5.16 -16.89
N LYS A 102 0.89 -4.39 -17.61
CA LYS A 102 0.76 -4.54 -19.06
C LYS A 102 2.07 -4.28 -19.80
N ILE A 103 2.82 -3.24 -19.40
CA ILE A 103 4.14 -2.94 -19.97
C ILE A 103 5.11 -4.12 -19.76
N LEU A 104 5.09 -4.74 -18.59
CA LEU A 104 5.95 -5.89 -18.30
C LEU A 104 5.52 -7.13 -19.08
N GLN A 105 4.22 -7.37 -19.22
CA GLN A 105 3.67 -8.43 -20.05
C GLN A 105 4.08 -8.27 -21.53
N GLU A 106 4.02 -7.05 -22.08
CA GLU A 106 4.49 -6.73 -23.44
C GLU A 106 5.98 -7.07 -23.64
N ALA A 107 6.77 -6.98 -22.57
CA ALA A 107 8.19 -7.32 -22.56
C ALA A 107 8.47 -8.81 -22.23
N GLY A 108 7.43 -9.63 -22.06
CA GLY A 108 7.54 -11.06 -21.77
C GLY A 108 7.67 -11.43 -20.28
N PHE A 109 7.49 -10.48 -19.38
CA PHE A 109 7.49 -10.69 -17.93
C PHE A 109 6.07 -10.88 -17.42
N ASN A 110 5.76 -12.08 -16.94
CA ASN A 110 4.41 -12.49 -16.53
C ASN A 110 4.31 -12.80 -15.03
N GLU A 111 5.32 -12.42 -14.24
CA GLU A 111 5.29 -12.65 -12.79
C GLU A 111 4.24 -11.76 -12.09
N LYS A 112 3.65 -12.27 -11.01
CA LYS A 112 2.69 -11.50 -10.20
C LYS A 112 3.43 -10.43 -9.40
N LEU A 113 3.25 -9.16 -9.77
CA LEU A 113 3.91 -8.01 -9.14
C LEU A 113 3.16 -7.47 -7.92
N MET A 114 1.82 -7.55 -7.94
CA MET A 114 0.95 -7.01 -6.92
C MET A 114 -0.33 -7.84 -6.76
N ALA A 115 -1.02 -7.59 -5.66
CA ALA A 115 -2.41 -8.00 -5.49
C ALA A 115 -3.29 -7.29 -6.52
N GLU A 116 -4.27 -8.00 -7.05
CA GLU A 116 -5.27 -7.41 -7.93
C GLU A 116 -6.27 -6.56 -7.12
N ALA A 117 -6.72 -5.46 -7.72
CA ALA A 117 -7.77 -4.62 -7.14
C ALA A 117 -9.13 -5.06 -7.71
N ILE A 118 -9.98 -5.60 -6.84
CA ILE A 118 -11.36 -5.97 -7.18
C ILE A 118 -12.22 -4.70 -7.20
N VAL A 119 -11.98 -3.79 -6.26
CA VAL A 119 -12.68 -2.51 -6.15
C VAL A 119 -11.73 -1.39 -5.77
N VAL A 120 -11.89 -0.24 -6.41
CA VAL A 120 -11.40 1.06 -5.95
C VAL A 120 -12.60 1.99 -5.87
N ASP A 121 -12.99 2.38 -4.66
CA ASP A 121 -14.13 3.28 -4.41
C ASP A 121 -13.58 4.58 -3.79
N ARG A 122 -13.53 5.61 -4.64
CA ARG A 122 -13.02 6.95 -4.28
C ARG A 122 -13.98 7.73 -3.39
N GLU A 123 -15.28 7.50 -3.53
CA GLU A 123 -16.28 8.17 -2.68
C GLU A 123 -16.15 7.73 -1.23
N ARG A 124 -15.83 6.45 -1.02
CA ARG A 124 -15.61 5.87 0.32
C ARG A 124 -14.17 5.90 0.78
N THR A 125 -13.23 6.25 -0.11
CA THR A 125 -11.78 6.18 0.16
C THR A 125 -11.36 4.76 0.61
N ILE A 126 -11.81 3.75 -0.14
CA ILE A 126 -11.52 2.33 0.13
C ILE A 126 -11.08 1.60 -1.13
N MET A 127 -10.43 0.45 -0.91
CA MET A 127 -10.17 -0.55 -1.94
C MET A 127 -10.40 -1.96 -1.40
N ILE A 128 -10.84 -2.85 -2.27
CA ILE A 128 -10.91 -4.29 -1.99
C ILE A 128 -9.87 -4.97 -2.87
N LEU A 129 -8.87 -5.57 -2.24
CA LEU A 129 -7.75 -6.24 -2.88
C LEU A 129 -7.87 -7.76 -2.74
N GLU A 130 -7.23 -8.46 -3.66
CA GLU A 130 -6.99 -9.90 -3.57
C GLU A 130 -6.27 -10.22 -2.24
N ASP A 131 -6.75 -11.25 -1.54
CA ASP A 131 -6.01 -11.78 -0.39
C ASP A 131 -4.87 -12.67 -0.89
N LEU A 132 -3.63 -12.30 -0.57
CA LEU A 132 -2.44 -13.06 -0.95
C LEU A 132 -2.14 -14.21 0.04
N ALA A 133 -2.84 -14.28 1.18
CA ALA A 133 -2.60 -15.34 2.17
C ALA A 133 -2.88 -16.76 1.64
N PRO A 134 -3.95 -17.03 0.86
CA PRO A 134 -4.14 -18.30 0.16
C PRO A 134 -2.98 -18.69 -0.76
N LEU A 135 -2.28 -17.71 -1.33
CA LEU A 135 -1.08 -17.90 -2.15
C LEU A 135 0.21 -18.06 -1.32
N ARG A 136 0.08 -18.14 0.01
CA ARG A 136 1.18 -18.32 0.99
C ARG A 136 2.18 -17.16 1.06
N TYR A 137 1.80 -15.95 0.62
CA TYR A 137 2.59 -14.76 0.88
C TYR A 137 2.58 -14.43 2.37
N THR A 138 3.74 -14.04 2.89
CA THR A 138 3.92 -13.64 4.29
C THR A 138 4.82 -12.41 4.38
N ASN A 139 4.68 -11.66 5.47
CA ASN A 139 5.57 -10.55 5.76
C ASN A 139 6.91 -11.07 6.28
N ALA A 140 8.01 -10.54 5.75
CA ALA A 140 9.33 -10.80 6.29
C ALA A 140 9.48 -10.18 7.69
N ASP A 141 10.17 -10.88 8.59
CA ASP A 141 10.52 -10.35 9.91
C ASP A 141 11.53 -9.20 9.74
N ARG A 142 11.08 -7.97 10.01
CA ARG A 142 11.89 -6.75 9.87
C ARG A 142 13.17 -6.74 10.72
N VAL A 143 13.22 -7.53 11.79
CA VAL A 143 14.40 -7.65 12.66
C VAL A 143 15.39 -8.66 12.09
N LYS A 144 14.90 -9.78 11.59
CA LYS A 144 15.74 -10.83 10.96
C LYS A 144 16.17 -10.49 9.54
N GLN A 145 15.49 -9.55 8.89
CA GLN A 145 15.72 -9.13 7.51
C GLN A 145 15.44 -10.26 6.51
N LEU A 146 15.66 -9.98 5.22
CA LEU A 146 15.52 -10.97 4.15
C LEU A 146 16.77 -11.85 4.08
N ASP A 147 16.58 -13.13 3.76
CA ASP A 147 17.70 -13.98 3.34
C ASP A 147 18.17 -13.61 1.92
N MET A 148 19.29 -14.20 1.50
CA MET A 148 19.90 -13.88 0.20
C MET A 148 19.02 -14.24 -1.00
N VAL A 149 18.20 -15.30 -0.90
CA VAL A 149 17.31 -15.72 -1.99
C VAL A 149 16.20 -14.71 -2.18
N HIS A 150 15.53 -14.33 -1.08
CA HIS A 150 14.47 -13.33 -1.10
C HIS A 150 15.00 -11.92 -1.42
N THR A 151 16.22 -11.58 -0.99
CA THR A 151 16.86 -10.31 -1.35
C THR A 151 17.03 -10.20 -2.87
N LYS A 152 17.54 -11.24 -3.53
CA LYS A 152 17.68 -11.24 -5.00
C LYS A 152 16.33 -11.14 -5.69
N LEU A 153 15.33 -11.86 -5.20
CA LEU A 153 13.96 -11.79 -5.73
C LEU A 153 13.39 -10.37 -5.64
N VAL A 154 13.49 -9.73 -4.47
CA VAL A 154 12.98 -8.36 -4.27
C VAL A 154 13.73 -7.36 -5.16
N LEU A 155 15.06 -7.49 -5.30
CA LEU A 155 15.84 -6.61 -6.18
C LEU A 155 15.46 -6.76 -7.67
N ASP A 156 15.22 -7.99 -8.13
CA ASP A 156 14.74 -8.25 -9.49
C ASP A 156 13.35 -7.64 -9.73
N MET A 157 12.43 -7.83 -8.77
CA MET A 157 11.08 -7.26 -8.84
C MET A 157 11.11 -5.72 -8.80
N LEU A 158 11.96 -5.11 -7.96
CA LEU A 158 12.15 -3.65 -7.92
C LEU A 158 12.75 -3.12 -9.23
N ALA A 159 13.69 -3.84 -9.85
CA ALA A 159 14.25 -3.46 -11.15
C ALA A 159 13.16 -3.43 -12.23
N LYS A 160 12.31 -4.47 -12.29
CA LYS A 160 11.16 -4.54 -13.21
C LYS A 160 10.14 -3.43 -12.92
N PHE A 161 9.82 -3.20 -11.64
CA PHE A 161 8.93 -2.13 -11.22
C PHE A 161 9.43 -0.75 -11.69
N HIS A 162 10.70 -0.43 -11.45
CA HIS A 162 11.29 0.83 -11.89
C HIS A 162 11.37 0.96 -13.42
N ALA A 163 11.74 -0.11 -14.13
CA ALA A 163 11.76 -0.12 -15.59
C ALA A 163 10.37 0.17 -16.18
N ALA A 164 9.33 -0.49 -15.66
CA ALA A 164 7.96 -0.28 -16.09
C ALA A 164 7.46 1.14 -15.79
N ALA A 165 7.81 1.70 -14.63
CA ALA A 165 7.46 3.08 -14.27
C ALA A 165 8.12 4.11 -15.20
N ILE A 166 9.37 3.89 -15.61
CA ILE A 166 10.07 4.76 -16.57
C ILE A 166 9.39 4.71 -17.94
N VAL A 167 9.08 3.51 -18.44
CA VAL A 167 8.38 3.34 -19.71
C VAL A 167 6.98 3.95 -19.65
N LEU A 168 6.26 3.78 -18.53
CA LEU A 168 4.97 4.43 -18.32
C LEU A 168 5.09 5.95 -18.36
N ASN A 169 6.08 6.53 -17.69
CA ASN A 169 6.33 7.98 -17.72
C ASN A 169 6.68 8.50 -19.12
N GLN A 170 7.37 7.69 -19.95
CA GLN A 170 7.65 8.05 -21.33
C GLN A 170 6.39 8.02 -22.21
N ARG A 171 5.52 7.03 -22.00
CA ARG A 171 4.26 6.87 -22.75
C ARG A 171 3.19 7.87 -22.30
N GLU A 172 3.14 8.17 -21.01
CA GLU A 172 2.13 9.05 -20.38
C GLU A 172 2.78 9.99 -19.35
N PRO A 173 3.52 11.03 -19.80
CA PRO A 173 4.27 11.93 -18.91
C PRO A 173 3.42 12.63 -17.84
N ASP A 174 2.17 12.95 -18.17
CA ASP A 174 1.29 13.68 -17.27
C ASP A 174 0.78 12.81 -16.11
N LEU A 175 0.69 11.49 -16.28
CA LEU A 175 0.09 10.59 -15.31
C LEU A 175 0.83 10.62 -13.96
N LEU A 176 2.16 10.44 -14.00
CA LEU A 176 2.97 10.42 -12.78
C LEU A 176 3.31 11.82 -12.25
N SER A 177 3.18 12.86 -13.08
CA SER A 177 3.54 14.23 -12.70
C SER A 177 2.58 14.86 -11.66
N ARG A 178 1.32 14.40 -11.61
CA ARG A 178 0.24 15.05 -10.83
C ARG A 178 0.36 14.77 -9.34
N ASN A 179 0.26 13.50 -8.94
CA ASN A 179 0.08 13.14 -7.53
C ASN A 179 1.31 12.48 -6.89
N TYR A 180 2.40 12.27 -7.64
CA TYR A 180 3.57 11.51 -7.16
C TYR A 180 4.77 12.38 -6.78
N SER A 181 4.67 13.71 -6.93
CA SER A 181 5.72 14.65 -6.54
C SER A 181 5.80 14.91 -5.03
N SER A 182 4.73 14.59 -4.28
CA SER A 182 4.67 14.74 -2.82
C SER A 182 5.36 13.58 -2.10
N HIS A 183 6.33 13.89 -1.24
CA HIS A 183 7.07 12.96 -0.39
C HIS A 183 7.27 13.56 1.01
N PHE A 184 7.80 12.77 1.94
CA PHE A 184 7.94 13.17 3.36
C PHE A 184 8.72 14.47 3.61
N PHE A 185 9.58 14.86 2.67
CA PHE A 185 10.44 16.04 2.73
C PHE A 185 10.03 17.12 1.71
N SER A 186 8.82 17.05 1.16
CA SER A 186 8.34 18.06 0.22
C SER A 186 8.15 19.40 0.92
N ARG A 187 8.75 20.45 0.34
CA ARG A 187 8.62 21.83 0.81
C ARG A 187 7.14 22.23 0.84
N GLY A 188 6.66 22.65 2.00
CA GLY A 188 5.27 23.05 2.22
C GLY A 188 4.38 22.01 2.91
N LYS A 189 4.89 20.80 3.18
CA LYS A 189 4.21 19.79 4.00
C LYS A 189 4.87 19.72 5.38
N LYS A 190 4.10 19.82 6.46
CA LYS A 190 4.61 19.90 7.84
C LYS A 190 4.25 18.71 8.72
N GLY A 191 3.26 17.91 8.35
CA GLY A 191 2.68 16.87 9.21
C GLY A 191 3.70 15.83 9.71
N TYR A 192 4.70 15.47 8.90
CA TYR A 192 5.76 14.56 9.35
C TYR A 192 6.97 15.26 9.98
N GLY A 193 6.99 16.59 10.05
CA GLY A 193 8.14 17.36 10.56
C GLY A 193 8.51 16.97 11.98
N GLU A 194 7.53 16.94 12.89
CA GLU A 194 7.78 16.54 14.28
C GLU A 194 8.27 15.09 14.41
N VAL A 195 7.72 14.19 13.58
CA VAL A 195 8.09 12.77 13.56
C VAL A 195 9.57 12.62 13.17
N PHE A 196 9.98 13.18 12.03
CA PHE A 196 11.36 13.04 11.55
C PHE A 196 12.36 13.79 12.43
N VAL A 197 12.03 14.99 12.91
CA VAL A 197 12.86 15.73 13.88
C VAL A 197 13.04 14.91 15.17
N GLY A 198 11.97 14.31 15.68
CA GLY A 198 12.02 13.45 16.88
C GLY A 198 12.90 12.21 16.69
N LEU A 199 12.70 11.48 15.59
CA LEU A 199 13.49 10.31 15.22
C LEU A 199 14.97 10.67 15.01
N PHE A 200 15.25 11.78 14.33
CA PHE A 200 16.62 12.23 14.08
C PHE A 200 17.34 12.66 15.36
N ARG A 201 16.64 13.31 16.30
CA ARG A 201 17.16 13.58 17.65
C ARG A 201 17.51 12.29 18.39
N ALA A 202 16.66 11.26 18.30
CA ALA A 202 16.95 9.96 18.90
C ALA A 202 18.19 9.30 18.28
N PHE A 203 18.34 9.39 16.96
CA PHE A 203 19.52 8.93 16.25
C PHE A 203 20.79 9.67 16.69
N ILE A 204 20.76 11.00 16.81
CA ILE A 204 21.89 11.79 17.33
C ILE A 204 22.26 11.35 18.76
N ARG A 205 21.27 11.15 19.64
CA ARG A 205 21.54 10.63 21.00
C ARG A 205 22.28 9.30 20.96
N TYR A 206 21.85 8.37 20.10
CA TYR A 206 22.54 7.09 19.91
C TYR A 206 23.98 7.29 19.41
N VAL A 207 24.18 8.11 18.37
CA VAL A 207 25.51 8.41 17.81
C VAL A 207 26.46 8.94 18.88
N LYS A 208 25.99 9.82 19.76
CA LYS A 208 26.78 10.38 20.87
C LYS A 208 27.22 9.35 21.91
N THR A 209 26.55 8.19 22.00
CA THR A 209 26.99 7.09 22.89
C THR A 209 28.18 6.29 22.36
N LYS A 210 28.53 6.44 21.07
CA LYS A 210 29.61 5.70 20.41
C LYS A 210 30.78 6.64 20.13
N PRO A 211 31.94 6.52 20.80
CA PRO A 211 33.03 7.49 20.68
C PRO A 211 33.49 7.75 19.23
N SER A 212 33.64 6.69 18.43
CA SER A 212 34.06 6.79 17.02
C SER A 212 33.04 7.53 16.14
N LEU A 213 31.75 7.32 16.38
CA LEU A 213 30.69 8.01 15.63
C LEU A 213 30.50 9.43 16.13
N LYS A 214 30.52 9.64 17.45
CA LYS A 214 30.40 10.96 18.08
C LYS A 214 31.42 11.94 17.51
N ASN A 215 32.70 11.59 17.58
CA ASN A 215 33.80 12.46 17.15
C ASN A 215 33.76 12.78 15.66
N ARG A 216 33.14 11.90 14.85
CA ARG A 216 33.08 12.05 13.39
C ARG A 216 31.81 12.74 12.89
N TYR A 217 30.68 12.55 13.56
CA TYR A 217 29.36 12.85 13.02
C TYR A 217 28.44 13.66 13.93
N ALA A 218 28.65 13.73 15.24
CA ALA A 218 27.67 14.36 16.15
C ALA A 218 27.35 15.82 15.75
N ASP A 219 28.37 16.66 15.63
CA ASP A 219 28.19 18.09 15.31
C ASP A 219 27.59 18.29 13.91
N LYS A 220 27.97 17.45 12.93
CA LYS A 220 27.41 17.48 11.57
C LYS A 220 25.92 17.16 11.57
N LEU A 221 25.52 16.14 12.32
CA LEU A 221 24.12 15.76 12.43
C LEU A 221 23.31 16.82 13.18
N GLU A 222 23.87 17.43 14.23
CA GLU A 222 23.20 18.56 14.91
C GLU A 222 22.99 19.76 13.99
N HIS A 223 23.96 20.05 13.13
CA HIS A 223 23.79 21.09 12.12
C HIS A 223 22.67 20.74 11.13
N ILE A 224 22.62 19.52 10.62
CA ILE A 224 21.56 19.05 9.70
C ILE A 224 20.17 19.14 10.36
N LEU A 225 20.07 18.84 11.66
CA LEU A 225 18.80 18.86 12.38
C LEU A 225 18.07 20.21 12.27
N THR A 226 18.80 21.32 12.18
CA THR A 226 18.21 22.67 12.08
C THR A 226 17.39 22.88 10.82
N ASN A 227 17.76 22.21 9.73
CA ASN A 227 17.16 22.36 8.40
C ASN A 227 16.69 21.00 7.84
N LEU A 228 16.44 20.01 8.70
CA LEU A 228 16.17 18.62 8.28
C LEU A 228 14.96 18.50 7.35
N MET A 229 13.99 19.40 7.52
CA MET A 229 12.72 19.39 6.80
C MET A 229 12.60 20.56 5.80
N ASP A 230 13.68 21.31 5.57
CA ASP A 230 13.72 22.50 4.69
C ASP A 230 14.19 22.19 3.25
#